data_AF-A0A2G1ZTI7-F1
#
_entry.id   AF-A0A2G1ZTI7-F1
#
_cell.length_a   1.000
_cell.length_b   1.000
_cell.length_c   1.000
_cell.angle_alpha   90.00
_cell.angle_beta   90.00
_cell.angle_gamma   90.00
#
_symmetry.space_group_name_H-M   'P 1'
#
loop_
_entity.id
_entity.type
_entity.pdbx_description
1 polymer ?
#
loop_
_entity_poly.entity_id
_entity_poly.type
_entity_poly.pdbx_seq_one_letter_code
_entity_poly.pdbx_strand_id
1 'polypeptide(L)'
;MNARIILTLAAATLPGLAAAQSNELFVFELTETGNPSNTLIVGSSVLPDLAEDLADTQGDFASFDGVTFDAMLRYAGVDGAIDINYTPSGGALGGALLTINNIEGYTGPPIVLDEADGDLGDQLQDFFLKDNPDIIKDFLSAISEQSIVSITDGNPLASTARSAKYRFNRFGLFADASPASNQINRMFIDPIDPGSDEPIEDDVPRMELGSATIDHGGFLSRIDFTGQTVSAGDFEGTSFDINFSTEIRMNERLSLVFGLPVGYHTIEGADVFNVGLHVDAPINIMLIEEDAKQGLSWTVTPGVSAEAVASYDFAAGGTLYSIGVTNAIRYDYDKFTFIAAQQITLHESTELDVDEYKIDPGVEQQILKLGGKALYRFTDGAAVYVGGTWTDFLEKAAIDNYVTPMAGVMWQLKNGANISLGYEGDFGDDYESHGGRLTFQLPF
;
A
#
# COMPACT_ATOMS: atom_id res chain seq x y z
N MET A 1 2.43 16.38 -20.69
CA MET A 1 2.54 14.97 -21.11
C MET A 1 1.54 14.21 -20.25
N ASN A 2 0.42 13.76 -20.82
CA ASN A 2 -0.79 13.40 -20.06
C ASN A 2 -0.68 12.02 -19.38
N ALA A 3 -0.83 11.98 -18.05
CA ALA A 3 -0.79 10.77 -17.22
C ALA A 3 -1.86 9.71 -17.59
N ARG A 4 -2.87 10.07 -18.39
CA ARG A 4 -3.94 9.16 -18.83
C ARG A 4 -3.52 8.06 -19.83
N ILE A 5 -2.36 8.18 -20.49
CA ILE A 5 -1.95 7.23 -21.55
C ILE A 5 -1.28 5.96 -20.99
N ILE A 6 -0.76 5.98 -19.75
CA ILE A 6 -0.06 4.80 -19.18
C ILE A 6 -1.04 3.79 -18.57
N LEU A 7 -2.26 4.19 -18.17
CA LEU A 7 -3.25 3.26 -17.60
C LEU A 7 -3.94 2.35 -18.64
N THR A 8 -3.96 2.70 -19.92
CA THR A 8 -4.80 1.99 -20.91
C THR A 8 -4.24 0.63 -21.36
N LEU A 9 -3.02 0.25 -20.95
CA LEU A 9 -2.39 -1.00 -21.40
C LEU A 9 -2.56 -2.19 -20.42
N ALA A 10 -3.01 -1.98 -19.19
CA ALA A 10 -3.16 -3.05 -18.19
C ALA A 10 -4.58 -3.63 -18.07
N ALA A 11 -5.60 -2.96 -18.62
CA ALA A 11 -7.02 -3.33 -18.42
C ALA A 11 -7.59 -4.31 -19.48
N ALA A 12 -6.81 -4.74 -20.46
CA ALA A 12 -7.30 -5.60 -21.53
C ALA A 12 -7.13 -7.08 -21.18
N THR A 13 -8.02 -7.64 -20.35
CA THR A 13 -8.51 -9.06 -20.36
C THR A 13 -9.10 -9.49 -19.00
N LEU A 14 -10.21 -8.89 -18.57
CA LEU A 14 -11.09 -9.50 -17.56
C LEU A 14 -12.53 -9.55 -18.10
N PRO A 15 -13.03 -10.74 -18.49
CA PRO A 15 -14.40 -10.86 -18.96
C PRO A 15 -15.38 -10.95 -17.77
N GLY A 16 -16.24 -9.93 -17.67
CA GLY A 16 -17.63 -10.02 -17.23
C GLY A 16 -17.88 -10.53 -15.80
N LEU A 17 -17.75 -9.64 -14.82
CA LEU A 17 -18.43 -9.78 -13.53
C LEU A 17 -19.78 -9.03 -13.60
N ALA A 18 -20.81 -9.68 -13.08
CA ALA A 18 -22.15 -9.12 -12.95
C ALA A 18 -22.11 -7.91 -12.01
N ALA A 19 -22.84 -6.85 -12.34
CA ALA A 19 -23.01 -5.69 -11.48
C ALA A 19 -23.82 -6.10 -10.24
N ALA A 20 -23.12 -6.50 -9.17
CA ALA A 20 -23.64 -6.37 -7.81
C ALA A 20 -23.92 -4.87 -7.56
N GLN A 21 -24.95 -4.55 -6.76
CA GLN A 21 -25.11 -3.17 -6.30
C GLN A 21 -23.89 -2.85 -5.45
N SER A 22 -23.03 -1.98 -5.97
CA SER A 22 -21.81 -1.50 -5.30
C SER A 22 -22.19 -0.88 -3.96
N ASN A 23 -21.52 -1.26 -2.88
CA ASN A 23 -21.71 -0.56 -1.62
C ASN A 23 -21.08 0.83 -1.73
N GLU A 24 -21.87 1.87 -1.49
CA GLU A 24 -21.36 3.24 -1.52
C GLU A 24 -20.52 3.52 -0.28
N LEU A 25 -19.40 4.23 -0.45
CA LEU A 25 -18.46 4.55 0.63
C LEU A 25 -19.07 5.48 1.68
N PHE A 26 -19.96 6.36 1.26
CA PHE A 26 -20.71 7.27 2.11
C PHE A 26 -22.18 6.93 1.97
N VAL A 27 -22.83 6.63 3.09
CA VAL A 27 -24.27 6.41 3.12
C VAL A 27 -24.86 7.16 4.30
N PHE A 28 -25.76 8.10 4.03
CA PHE A 28 -26.60 8.70 5.06
C PHE A 28 -27.89 7.91 5.19
N GLU A 29 -28.21 7.54 6.42
CA GLU A 29 -29.53 7.06 6.84
C GLU A 29 -30.24 8.16 7.60
N LEU A 30 -31.33 8.69 7.02
CA LEU A 30 -32.15 9.75 7.60
C LEU A 30 -33.43 9.18 8.19
N THR A 31 -33.84 9.72 9.33
CA THR A 31 -35.13 9.44 9.97
C THR A 31 -35.80 10.74 10.41
N GLU A 32 -37.05 10.96 9.99
CA GLU A 32 -37.82 12.15 10.39
C GLU A 32 -38.13 12.11 11.90
N THR A 33 -37.76 13.18 12.60
CA THR A 33 -38.02 13.31 14.03
C THR A 33 -39.52 13.46 14.28
N GLY A 34 -40.11 12.48 14.97
CA GLY A 34 -41.55 12.42 15.24
C GLY A 34 -42.35 11.57 14.25
N ASN A 35 -41.73 11.10 13.16
CA ASN A 35 -42.32 10.16 12.21
C ASN A 35 -41.29 9.13 11.74
N PRO A 36 -40.93 8.14 12.60
CA PRO A 36 -39.87 7.18 12.31
C PRO A 36 -40.20 6.21 11.15
N SER A 37 -41.40 6.29 10.56
CA SER A 37 -41.74 5.55 9.34
C SER A 37 -41.28 6.26 8.06
N ASN A 38 -40.91 7.54 8.15
CA ASN A 38 -40.32 8.29 7.05
C ASN A 38 -38.79 8.23 7.18
N THR A 39 -38.19 7.35 6.37
CA THR A 39 -36.74 7.09 6.35
C THR A 39 -36.24 7.19 4.92
N LEU A 40 -34.99 7.62 4.76
CA LEU A 40 -34.32 7.73 3.47
C LEU A 40 -32.88 7.28 3.61
N ILE A 41 -32.42 6.46 2.67
CA ILE A 41 -31.03 6.03 2.57
C ILE A 41 -30.50 6.59 1.26
N VAL A 42 -29.50 7.45 1.34
CA VAL A 42 -28.80 8.04 0.20
C VAL A 42 -27.33 7.77 0.37
N GLY A 43 -26.65 7.30 -0.66
CA GLY A 43 -25.20 7.26 -0.63
C GLY A 43 -24.57 7.85 -1.87
N SER A 44 -23.26 7.93 -1.81
CA SER A 44 -22.41 8.52 -2.84
C SER A 44 -20.98 7.98 -2.69
N SER A 45 -20.18 8.15 -3.74
CA SER A 45 -18.74 7.96 -3.70
C SER A 45 -17.97 9.25 -3.36
N VAL A 46 -18.66 10.40 -3.24
CA VAL A 46 -18.07 11.73 -3.02
C VAL A 46 -18.77 12.40 -1.84
N LEU A 47 -18.07 12.51 -0.70
CA LEU A 47 -18.63 13.09 0.53
C LEU A 47 -19.00 14.57 0.43
N PRO A 48 -18.18 15.47 -0.16
CA PRO A 48 -18.51 16.90 -0.20
C PRO A 48 -19.88 17.16 -0.86
N ASP A 49 -20.11 16.58 -2.03
CA ASP A 49 -21.38 16.71 -2.77
C ASP A 49 -22.56 16.16 -1.94
N LEU A 50 -22.37 15.01 -1.29
CA LEU A 50 -23.41 14.38 -0.45
C LEU A 50 -23.73 15.21 0.80
N ALA A 51 -22.73 15.83 1.41
CA ALA A 51 -22.89 16.68 2.59
C ALA A 51 -23.53 18.03 2.24
N GLU A 52 -23.17 18.63 1.11
CA GLU A 52 -23.80 19.86 0.58
C GLU A 52 -25.29 19.60 0.26
N ASP A 53 -25.59 18.52 -0.46
CA ASP A 53 -26.97 18.13 -0.79
C ASP A 53 -27.80 17.83 0.48
N LEU A 54 -27.20 17.24 1.52
CA LEU A 54 -27.85 16.99 2.82
C LEU A 54 -28.15 18.31 3.55
N ALA A 55 -27.16 19.22 3.62
CA ALA A 55 -27.27 20.48 4.35
C ALA A 55 -28.33 21.40 3.72
N ASP A 56 -28.35 21.48 2.39
CA ASP A 56 -29.32 22.28 1.64
C ASP A 56 -30.66 21.57 1.42
N THR A 57 -30.78 20.30 1.82
CA THR A 57 -31.92 19.43 1.53
C THR A 57 -32.27 19.39 0.02
N GLN A 58 -31.26 19.31 -0.83
CA GLN A 58 -31.40 19.25 -2.28
C GLN A 58 -31.38 17.80 -2.80
N GLY A 59 -31.66 17.63 -4.09
CA GLY A 59 -31.60 16.32 -4.75
C GLY A 59 -32.49 15.26 -4.10
N ASP A 60 -31.88 14.15 -3.69
CA ASP A 60 -32.57 13.04 -3.03
C ASP A 60 -33.09 13.41 -1.62
N PHE A 61 -32.50 14.42 -0.98
CA PHE A 61 -32.90 14.91 0.35
C PHE A 61 -34.08 15.90 0.32
N ALA A 62 -34.58 16.31 -0.86
CA ALA A 62 -35.66 17.29 -0.99
C ALA A 62 -36.98 16.91 -0.30
N SER A 63 -37.16 15.63 0.07
CA SER A 63 -38.31 15.20 0.87
C SER A 63 -38.24 15.59 2.35
N PHE A 64 -37.07 16.05 2.82
CA PHE A 64 -36.80 16.49 4.19
C PHE A 64 -36.69 18.02 4.32
N ASP A 65 -36.91 18.79 3.25
CA ASP A 65 -36.91 20.26 3.29
C ASP A 65 -37.95 20.78 4.31
N GLY A 66 -37.47 21.61 5.26
CA GLY A 66 -38.28 22.17 6.34
C GLY A 66 -38.74 21.16 7.40
N VAL A 67 -38.17 19.96 7.44
CA VAL A 67 -38.49 18.89 8.40
C VAL A 67 -37.30 18.66 9.34
N THR A 68 -37.58 18.40 10.62
CA THR A 68 -36.55 17.98 11.59
C THR A 68 -36.21 16.51 11.36
N PHE A 69 -34.92 16.17 11.29
CA PHE A 69 -34.48 14.79 11.09
C PHE A 69 -33.19 14.47 11.85
N ASP A 70 -32.99 13.18 12.08
CA ASP A 70 -31.76 12.58 12.54
C ASP A 70 -31.11 11.89 11.33
N ALA A 71 -29.81 12.11 11.11
CA ALA A 71 -29.03 11.55 10.02
C ALA A 71 -27.80 10.84 10.58
N MET A 72 -27.60 9.60 10.17
CA MET A 72 -26.46 8.79 10.55
C MET A 72 -25.60 8.53 9.32
N LEU A 73 -24.34 8.95 9.34
CA LEU A 73 -23.37 8.65 8.29
C LEU A 73 -22.71 7.31 8.56
N ARG A 74 -22.77 6.42 7.58
CA ARG A 74 -21.86 5.29 7.44
C ARG A 74 -20.71 5.70 6.52
N TYR A 75 -19.47 5.59 7.01
CA TYR A 75 -18.27 5.96 6.27
C TYR A 75 -17.33 4.76 6.14
N ALA A 76 -16.99 4.38 4.91
CA ALA A 76 -16.01 3.34 4.62
C ALA A 76 -16.31 2.01 5.35
N GLY A 77 -17.60 1.67 5.47
CA GLY A 77 -18.07 0.46 6.16
C GLY A 77 -18.26 0.60 7.68
N VAL A 78 -17.91 1.74 8.27
CA VAL A 78 -18.14 2.03 9.70
C VAL A 78 -19.50 2.68 9.88
N ASP A 79 -20.45 1.95 10.47
CA ASP A 79 -21.78 2.45 10.81
C ASP A 79 -21.71 3.52 11.91
N GLY A 80 -22.52 4.57 11.80
CA GLY A 80 -22.59 5.60 12.84
C GLY A 80 -21.32 6.44 12.99
N ALA A 81 -20.50 6.50 11.94
CA ALA A 81 -19.27 7.29 11.90
C ALA A 81 -19.53 8.75 12.31
N ILE A 82 -20.67 9.32 11.88
CA ILE A 82 -21.14 10.64 12.29
C ILE A 82 -22.64 10.59 12.55
N ASP A 83 -23.09 11.13 13.68
CA ASP A 83 -24.51 11.31 14.03
C ASP A 83 -24.85 12.80 14.01
N ILE A 84 -25.82 13.18 13.18
CA ILE A 84 -26.25 14.55 12.95
C ILE A 84 -27.73 14.67 13.27
N ASN A 85 -28.11 15.70 14.02
CA ASN A 85 -29.48 16.17 14.13
C ASN A 85 -29.64 17.51 13.39
N TYR A 86 -30.64 17.61 12.53
CA TYR A 86 -30.99 18.83 11.82
C TYR A 86 -32.36 19.36 12.28
N THR A 87 -32.41 20.64 12.66
CA THR A 87 -33.64 21.31 13.07
C THR A 87 -33.82 22.64 12.30
N PRO A 88 -34.76 22.73 11.33
CA PRO A 88 -34.88 23.87 10.42
C PRO A 88 -35.32 25.19 11.08
N SER A 89 -35.82 25.13 12.32
CA SER A 89 -36.20 26.31 13.10
C SER A 89 -35.64 26.27 14.53
N GLY A 90 -34.53 25.55 14.72
CA GLY A 90 -33.91 25.33 16.02
C GLY A 90 -32.88 26.38 16.40
N GLY A 91 -32.36 27.12 15.42
CA GLY A 91 -31.26 28.05 15.57
C GLY A 91 -31.68 29.41 16.08
N ALA A 92 -30.68 30.27 16.29
CA ALA A 92 -30.88 31.67 16.60
C ALA A 92 -31.71 32.34 15.49
N LEU A 93 -32.57 33.28 15.90
CA LEU A 93 -33.49 34.00 15.00
C LEU A 93 -34.51 33.10 14.27
N GLY A 94 -34.62 31.82 14.65
CA GLY A 94 -35.52 30.84 14.03
C GLY A 94 -34.99 30.23 12.74
N GLY A 95 -33.67 30.32 12.49
CA GLY A 95 -33.01 29.65 11.37
C GLY A 95 -32.74 28.16 11.62
N ALA A 96 -32.11 27.53 10.63
CA ALA A 96 -31.71 26.14 10.70
C ALA A 96 -30.55 25.92 11.69
N LEU A 97 -30.57 24.76 12.34
CA LEU A 97 -29.56 24.32 13.30
C LEU A 97 -29.13 22.91 12.95
N LEU A 98 -27.84 22.71 12.75
CA LEU A 98 -27.23 21.39 12.56
C LEU A 98 -26.38 21.08 13.78
N THR A 99 -26.69 19.97 14.46
CA THR A 99 -25.95 19.50 15.63
C THR A 99 -25.31 18.16 15.31
N ILE A 100 -23.98 18.10 15.34
CA ILE A 100 -23.26 16.83 15.28
C ILE A 100 -23.21 16.26 16.70
N ASN A 101 -24.02 15.25 16.95
CA ASN A 101 -24.18 14.62 18.27
C ASN A 101 -22.99 13.74 18.63
N ASN A 102 -22.45 13.04 17.62
CA ASN A 102 -21.34 12.11 17.77
C ASN A 102 -20.47 12.13 16.50
N ILE A 103 -19.16 12.03 16.71
CA ILE A 103 -18.17 11.73 15.67
C ILE A 103 -17.33 10.60 16.23
N GLU A 104 -17.13 9.54 15.46
CA GLU A 104 -16.32 8.40 15.89
C GLU A 104 -14.92 8.87 16.31
N GLY A 105 -14.40 8.35 17.43
CA GLY A 105 -13.14 8.80 18.03
C GLY A 105 -13.21 10.07 18.88
N TYR A 106 -14.22 10.93 18.72
CA TYR A 106 -14.36 12.18 19.47
C TYR A 106 -15.23 12.02 20.73
N THR A 107 -14.68 12.37 21.90
CA THR A 107 -15.40 12.26 23.20
C THR A 107 -15.87 13.60 23.78
N GLY A 108 -15.85 14.68 23.00
CA GLY A 108 -16.21 16.02 23.47
C GLY A 108 -17.72 16.31 23.43
N PRO A 109 -18.13 17.56 23.70
CA PRO A 109 -19.53 17.97 23.59
C PRO A 109 -20.01 17.99 22.13
N PRO A 110 -21.32 17.90 21.87
CA PRO A 110 -21.86 18.06 20.52
C PRO A 110 -21.41 19.37 19.86
N ILE A 111 -21.13 19.30 18.55
CA ILE A 111 -20.78 20.45 17.73
C ILE A 111 -22.07 21.04 17.17
N VAL A 112 -22.25 22.35 17.31
CA VAL A 112 -23.47 23.05 16.92
C VAL A 112 -23.11 24.08 15.87
N LEU A 113 -23.71 23.96 14.68
CA LEU A 113 -23.61 24.89 13.56
C LEU A 113 -24.97 25.57 13.37
N ASP A 114 -24.99 26.89 13.33
CA ASP A 114 -26.21 27.71 13.30
C ASP A 114 -26.21 28.58 12.05
N GLU A 115 -27.30 28.56 11.29
CA GLU A 115 -27.47 29.39 10.08
C GLU A 115 -27.33 30.89 10.39
N ALA A 116 -27.56 31.30 11.65
CA ALA A 116 -27.34 32.67 12.09
C ALA A 116 -25.87 33.14 11.97
N ASP A 117 -24.91 32.20 11.99
CA ASP A 117 -23.47 32.47 11.93
C ASP A 117 -22.89 32.38 10.50
N GLY A 118 -23.67 31.92 9.52
CA GLY A 118 -23.26 31.78 8.13
C GLY A 118 -24.03 30.68 7.40
N ASP A 119 -23.64 30.41 6.16
CA ASP A 119 -24.14 29.24 5.44
C ASP A 119 -23.73 27.94 6.17
N LEU A 120 -24.65 26.99 6.33
CA LEU A 120 -24.38 25.76 7.08
C LEU A 120 -23.40 24.83 6.35
N GLY A 121 -23.42 24.83 5.01
CA GLY A 121 -22.48 24.07 4.18
C GLY A 121 -21.06 24.61 4.34
N ASP A 122 -20.89 25.93 4.24
CA ASP A 122 -19.59 26.60 4.47
C ASP A 122 -19.07 26.31 5.90
N GLN A 123 -19.93 26.39 6.92
CA GLN A 123 -19.55 26.09 8.31
C GLN A 123 -19.14 24.63 8.49
N LEU A 124 -19.86 23.69 7.88
CA LEU A 124 -19.54 22.26 7.95
C LEU A 124 -18.20 21.99 7.26
N GLN A 125 -17.97 22.61 6.10
CA GLN A 125 -16.70 22.53 5.39
C GLN A 125 -15.55 23.11 6.23
N ASP A 126 -15.70 24.30 6.80
CA ASP A 126 -14.69 24.92 7.67
C ASP A 126 -14.42 24.07 8.92
N PHE A 127 -15.45 23.43 9.49
CA PHE A 127 -15.29 22.51 10.61
C PHE A 127 -14.36 21.33 10.26
N PHE A 128 -14.60 20.65 9.13
CA PHE A 128 -13.81 19.49 8.71
C PHE A 128 -12.43 19.85 8.18
N LEU A 129 -12.26 21.04 7.62
CA LEU A 129 -11.03 21.37 6.90
C LEU A 129 -10.09 22.32 7.64
N LYS A 130 -10.61 23.13 8.59
CA LYS A 130 -9.88 24.29 9.13
C LYS A 130 -9.89 24.38 10.65
N ASP A 131 -11.05 24.32 11.28
CA ASP A 131 -11.20 24.81 12.65
C ASP A 131 -10.81 23.78 13.72
N ASN A 132 -10.91 22.47 13.42
CA ASN A 132 -10.77 21.41 14.42
C ASN A 132 -9.89 20.23 13.94
N PRO A 133 -8.62 20.46 13.56
CA PRO A 133 -7.75 19.41 13.04
C PRO A 133 -7.58 18.23 14.01
N ASP A 134 -7.58 18.47 15.32
CA ASP A 134 -7.49 17.41 16.33
C ASP A 134 -8.72 16.48 16.32
N ILE A 135 -9.94 17.01 16.14
CA ILE A 135 -11.17 16.19 16.06
C ILE A 135 -11.14 15.33 14.80
N ILE A 136 -10.68 15.89 13.67
CA ILE A 136 -10.58 15.16 12.40
C ILE A 136 -9.49 14.09 12.46
N LYS A 137 -8.38 14.38 13.14
CA LYS A 137 -7.36 13.39 13.43
C LYS A 137 -7.91 12.22 14.23
N ASP A 138 -8.61 12.50 15.34
CA ASP A 138 -9.23 11.46 16.18
C ASP A 138 -10.25 10.63 15.38
N PHE A 139 -11.03 11.29 14.51
CA PHE A 139 -11.96 10.64 13.60
C PHE A 139 -11.27 9.72 12.60
N LEU A 140 -10.31 10.23 11.83
CA LEU A 140 -9.59 9.44 10.82
C LEU A 140 -8.82 8.27 11.44
N SER A 141 -8.27 8.46 12.65
CA SER A 141 -7.62 7.41 13.42
C SER A 141 -8.63 6.34 13.85
N ALA A 142 -9.78 6.72 14.39
CA ALA A 142 -10.80 5.75 14.79
C ALA A 142 -11.42 5.01 13.59
N ILE A 143 -11.52 5.67 12.43
CA ILE A 143 -11.94 5.01 11.20
C ILE A 143 -10.88 4.04 10.69
N SER A 144 -9.59 4.35 10.74
CA SER A 144 -8.54 3.42 10.29
C SER A 144 -8.46 2.16 11.18
N GLU A 145 -8.79 2.29 12.47
CA GLU A 145 -8.92 1.16 13.40
C GLU A 145 -10.08 0.21 13.04
N GLN A 146 -11.13 0.67 12.34
CA GLN A 146 -12.37 -0.08 12.13
C GLN A 146 -12.68 -0.41 10.66
N SER A 147 -12.24 0.43 9.73
CA SER A 147 -12.53 0.29 8.31
C SER A 147 -11.52 -0.61 7.61
N ILE A 148 -12.03 -1.72 7.07
CA ILE A 148 -11.27 -2.67 6.23
C ILE A 148 -10.83 -2.07 4.88
N VAL A 149 -11.31 -0.87 4.53
CA VAL A 149 -10.98 -0.13 3.30
C VAL A 149 -10.34 1.24 3.58
N SER A 150 -9.89 1.48 4.82
CA SER A 150 -9.11 2.67 5.17
C SER A 150 -7.87 2.82 4.28
N ILE A 151 -7.58 4.04 3.84
CA ILE A 151 -6.48 4.29 2.88
C ILE A 151 -5.12 4.50 3.56
N THR A 152 -5.11 4.92 4.83
CA THR A 152 -3.91 5.30 5.56
C THR A 152 -3.33 4.13 6.32
N ASP A 153 -4.15 3.41 7.09
CA ASP A 153 -3.73 2.30 7.95
C ASP A 153 -4.82 1.24 8.16
N GLY A 154 -4.46 0.10 8.77
CA GLY A 154 -5.40 -0.87 9.32
C GLY A 154 -5.80 -2.05 8.42
N ASN A 155 -5.30 -2.12 7.19
CA ASN A 155 -5.61 -3.20 6.24
C ASN A 155 -4.50 -3.42 5.19
N PRO A 156 -4.52 -4.49 4.39
CA PRO A 156 -3.45 -4.78 3.41
C PRO A 156 -3.32 -3.78 2.25
N LEU A 157 -4.33 -2.95 1.94
CA LEU A 157 -4.25 -1.90 0.92
C LEU A 157 -3.76 -0.55 1.45
N ALA A 158 -3.78 -0.36 2.76
CA ALA A 158 -3.38 0.87 3.41
C ALA A 158 -1.90 1.24 3.13
N SER A 159 -1.59 2.54 3.19
CA SER A 159 -0.23 3.04 2.94
C SER A 159 0.83 2.39 3.85
N THR A 160 0.55 2.25 5.15
CA THR A 160 1.46 1.60 6.12
C THR A 160 1.81 0.16 5.70
N ALA A 161 0.81 -0.61 5.27
CA ALA A 161 0.96 -1.99 4.82
C ALA A 161 1.73 -2.08 3.50
N ARG A 162 1.44 -1.19 2.54
CA ARG A 162 2.16 -1.12 1.25
C ARG A 162 3.64 -0.79 1.44
N SER A 163 3.96 0.15 2.32
CA SER A 163 5.32 0.50 2.67
C SER A 163 6.08 -0.64 3.34
N ALA A 164 5.45 -1.26 4.34
CA ALA A 164 6.00 -2.44 4.99
C ALA A 164 6.21 -3.59 3.97
N LYS A 165 5.29 -3.77 3.03
CA LYS A 165 5.35 -4.76 1.94
C LYS A 165 6.49 -4.47 0.97
N TYR A 166 6.70 -3.22 0.55
CA TYR A 166 7.83 -2.83 -0.30
C TYR A 166 9.17 -3.25 0.33
N ARG A 167 9.41 -2.83 1.59
CA ARG A 167 10.67 -3.14 2.29
C ARG A 167 10.84 -4.65 2.47
N PHE A 168 9.79 -5.34 2.93
CA PHE A 168 9.85 -6.79 3.19
C PHE A 168 10.08 -7.60 1.91
N ASN A 169 9.40 -7.24 0.82
CA ASN A 169 9.60 -7.89 -0.46
C ASN A 169 11.00 -7.61 -1.01
N ARG A 170 11.49 -6.37 -0.92
CA ARG A 170 12.80 -6.01 -1.47
C ARG A 170 13.97 -6.66 -0.72
N PHE A 171 13.93 -6.66 0.61
CA PHE A 171 15.07 -7.03 1.46
C PHE A 171 14.88 -8.30 2.28
N GLY A 172 13.65 -8.80 2.39
CA GLY A 172 13.32 -10.09 2.99
C GLY A 172 13.20 -11.17 1.91
N LEU A 173 12.02 -11.28 1.31
CA LEU A 173 11.66 -12.41 0.45
C LEU A 173 12.40 -12.46 -0.89
N PHE A 174 12.76 -11.31 -1.45
CA PHE A 174 13.46 -11.21 -2.72
C PHE A 174 14.86 -10.59 -2.57
N ALA A 175 15.49 -10.81 -1.41
CA ALA A 175 16.89 -10.46 -1.18
C ALA A 175 17.84 -11.22 -2.12
N ASP A 176 17.44 -12.42 -2.55
CA ASP A 176 18.12 -13.20 -3.58
C ASP A 176 18.12 -12.53 -4.96
N ALA A 177 17.16 -11.63 -5.24
CA ALA A 177 17.24 -10.85 -6.46
C ALA A 177 18.40 -9.84 -6.37
N SER A 178 18.72 -9.26 -5.20
CA SER A 178 19.86 -8.33 -5.09
C SER A 178 21.21 -9.03 -5.36
N PRO A 179 22.03 -8.49 -6.27
CA PRO A 179 23.36 -9.01 -6.56
C PRO A 179 24.30 -9.04 -5.38
N ALA A 180 24.07 -8.26 -4.32
CA ALA A 180 24.88 -8.35 -3.10
C ALA A 180 24.88 -9.78 -2.52
N SER A 181 23.86 -10.59 -2.83
CA SER A 181 23.80 -12.01 -2.48
C SER A 181 24.10 -12.97 -3.65
N ASN A 182 24.18 -12.48 -4.89
CA ASN A 182 24.23 -13.29 -6.11
C ASN A 182 25.35 -12.95 -7.10
N GLN A 183 26.22 -11.99 -6.81
CA GLN A 183 27.33 -11.57 -7.68
C GLN A 183 28.65 -11.45 -6.93
N ILE A 184 29.21 -12.61 -6.59
CA ILE A 184 30.54 -12.98 -7.13
C ILE A 184 30.49 -14.37 -7.81
N ASN A 185 29.41 -15.14 -7.63
CA ASN A 185 29.32 -16.51 -8.11
C ASN A 185 28.55 -16.69 -9.42
N ARG A 186 29.27 -17.19 -10.45
CA ARG A 186 28.77 -18.03 -11.57
C ARG A 186 28.47 -17.37 -12.92
N MET A 187 28.84 -16.12 -13.17
CA MET A 187 29.00 -15.69 -14.58
C MET A 187 30.41 -16.05 -15.06
N PHE A 188 30.51 -17.25 -15.65
CA PHE A 188 31.61 -17.70 -16.52
C PHE A 188 32.95 -18.05 -15.84
N ILE A 189 32.92 -18.99 -14.89
CA ILE A 189 33.95 -20.04 -14.95
C ILE A 189 33.26 -21.22 -15.61
N ASP A 190 33.24 -21.20 -16.95
CA ASP A 190 33.34 -22.47 -17.68
C ASP A 190 34.54 -23.16 -17.02
N PRO A 191 34.38 -24.30 -16.33
CA PRO A 191 35.55 -25.03 -15.91
C PRO A 191 36.23 -25.37 -17.22
N ILE A 192 37.24 -24.58 -17.59
CA ILE A 192 38.27 -24.97 -18.53
C ILE A 192 38.55 -26.39 -18.13
N ASP A 193 38.06 -27.33 -18.93
CA ASP A 193 38.23 -28.74 -18.72
C ASP A 193 39.74 -28.91 -18.57
N PRO A 194 40.25 -29.18 -17.35
CA PRO A 194 41.68 -29.20 -17.15
C PRO A 194 42.33 -30.39 -17.89
N GLY A 195 41.55 -31.17 -18.66
CA GLY A 195 42.00 -32.17 -19.60
C GLY A 195 41.73 -31.88 -21.09
N SER A 196 41.15 -30.74 -21.48
CA SER A 196 41.02 -30.41 -22.91
C SER A 196 42.28 -29.70 -23.40
N ASP A 197 43.32 -30.49 -23.68
CA ASP A 197 44.57 -30.08 -24.36
C ASP A 197 44.36 -29.68 -25.83
N GLU A 198 43.14 -29.28 -26.25
CA GLU A 198 42.94 -28.82 -27.62
C GLU A 198 43.46 -27.39 -27.77
N PRO A 199 44.52 -27.16 -28.57
CA PRO A 199 44.97 -25.83 -28.87
C PRO A 199 43.86 -25.10 -29.62
N ILE A 200 43.35 -24.04 -29.03
CA ILE A 200 42.39 -23.14 -29.66
C ILE A 200 43.14 -22.46 -30.81
N GLU A 201 42.90 -22.89 -32.05
CA GLU A 201 43.33 -22.17 -33.26
C GLU A 201 42.51 -20.88 -33.37
N ASP A 202 43.12 -19.78 -32.93
CA ASP A 202 42.49 -18.50 -32.69
C ASP A 202 42.79 -17.53 -33.85
N ASP A 203 41.82 -17.36 -34.76
CA ASP A 203 41.85 -16.29 -35.78
C ASP A 203 40.45 -15.69 -36.03
N VAL A 204 39.51 -15.90 -35.10
CA VAL A 204 38.18 -15.29 -35.16
C VAL A 204 38.09 -14.26 -34.05
N PRO A 205 37.99 -12.94 -34.36
CA PRO A 205 37.85 -11.92 -33.33
C PRO A 205 36.53 -12.15 -32.58
N ARG A 206 36.62 -12.76 -31.41
CA ARG A 206 35.52 -12.80 -30.45
C ARG A 206 35.37 -11.38 -29.92
N MET A 207 34.20 -10.78 -30.13
CA MET A 207 33.81 -9.64 -29.31
C MET A 207 33.65 -10.15 -27.89
N GLU A 208 34.73 -10.10 -27.11
CA GLU A 208 34.64 -10.08 -25.66
C GLU A 208 33.83 -8.84 -25.30
N LEU A 209 32.52 -9.01 -25.12
CA LEU A 209 31.77 -8.14 -24.23
C LEU A 209 32.42 -8.34 -22.87
N GLY A 210 33.40 -7.49 -22.57
CA GLY A 210 34.16 -7.54 -21.35
C GLY A 210 33.20 -7.63 -20.17
N SER A 211 33.15 -8.80 -19.55
CA SER A 211 32.63 -8.93 -18.20
C SER A 211 33.63 -8.18 -17.33
N ALA A 212 33.44 -6.88 -17.19
CA ALA A 212 34.14 -6.11 -16.19
C ALA A 212 33.82 -6.79 -14.86
N THR A 213 34.81 -7.47 -14.28
CA THR A 213 34.83 -7.76 -12.86
C THR A 213 34.82 -6.39 -12.19
N ILE A 214 33.62 -5.92 -11.85
CA ILE A 214 33.41 -4.72 -11.07
C ILE A 214 33.88 -5.08 -9.66
N ASP A 215 35.18 -4.96 -9.43
CA ASP A 215 35.82 -5.37 -8.18
C ASP A 215 35.26 -4.54 -7.03
N HIS A 216 34.93 -3.25 -7.25
CA HIS A 216 34.18 -2.43 -6.29
C HIS A 216 33.29 -1.38 -6.98
N GLY A 217 32.03 -1.28 -6.56
CA GLY A 217 31.08 -0.22 -6.94
C GLY A 217 30.28 -0.51 -8.21
N GLY A 218 28.98 -0.74 -8.07
CA GLY A 218 28.09 -0.96 -9.22
C GLY A 218 26.66 -0.55 -8.92
N PHE A 219 25.86 -0.38 -9.98
CA PHE A 219 24.47 0.05 -9.87
C PHE A 219 23.54 -1.12 -10.19
N LEU A 220 22.43 -1.19 -9.47
CA LEU A 220 21.35 -2.09 -9.79
C LEU A 220 20.06 -1.30 -9.81
N SER A 221 19.31 -1.43 -10.90
CA SER A 221 17.93 -0.93 -10.94
C SER A 221 16.96 -2.10 -10.93
N ARG A 222 15.88 -1.95 -10.17
CA ARG A 222 14.79 -2.92 -10.09
C ARG A 222 13.45 -2.21 -10.26
N ILE A 223 12.55 -2.86 -10.98
CA ILE A 223 11.18 -2.43 -11.19
C ILE A 223 10.28 -3.61 -10.86
N ASP A 224 9.37 -3.45 -9.91
CA ASP A 224 8.33 -4.42 -9.60
C ASP A 224 6.96 -3.84 -9.99
N PHE A 225 6.14 -4.66 -10.64
CA PHE A 225 4.74 -4.38 -10.93
C PHE A 225 3.89 -5.41 -10.19
N THR A 226 2.86 -4.96 -9.49
CA THR A 226 1.84 -5.82 -8.90
C THR A 226 0.47 -5.33 -9.35
N GLY A 227 -0.41 -6.24 -9.74
CA GLY A 227 -1.81 -5.93 -10.04
C GLY A 227 -2.72 -6.97 -9.40
N GLN A 228 -3.71 -6.53 -8.63
CA GLN A 228 -4.60 -7.38 -7.83
C GLN A 228 -6.07 -6.96 -7.98
N THR A 229 -6.98 -7.93 -7.90
CA THR A 229 -8.39 -7.70 -7.55
C THR A 229 -8.54 -7.84 -6.04
N VAL A 230 -9.46 -7.09 -5.44
CA VAL A 230 -9.62 -6.99 -3.99
C VAL A 230 -11.09 -7.14 -3.62
N SER A 231 -11.37 -7.94 -2.61
CA SER A 231 -12.64 -8.00 -1.88
C SER A 231 -12.34 -7.71 -0.42
N ALA A 232 -12.93 -6.66 0.14
CA ALA A 232 -12.77 -6.24 1.52
C ALA A 232 -14.16 -6.10 2.13
N GLY A 233 -14.61 -7.16 2.81
CA GLY A 233 -15.96 -7.33 3.34
C GLY A 233 -16.98 -7.19 2.23
N ASP A 234 -17.71 -6.09 2.28
CA ASP A 234 -18.78 -5.74 1.36
C ASP A 234 -18.31 -4.85 0.18
N PHE A 235 -17.01 -4.56 0.09
CA PHE A 235 -16.40 -3.70 -0.91
C PHE A 235 -15.57 -4.48 -1.94
N GLU A 236 -15.72 -4.13 -3.21
CA GLU A 236 -14.95 -4.69 -4.33
C GLU A 236 -13.99 -3.64 -4.93
N GLY A 237 -12.84 -4.10 -5.42
CA GLY A 237 -11.80 -3.19 -5.87
C GLY A 237 -10.69 -3.79 -6.72
N THR A 238 -9.78 -2.92 -7.14
CA THR A 238 -8.54 -3.30 -7.83
C THR A 238 -7.37 -2.51 -7.27
N SER A 239 -6.18 -3.10 -7.26
CA SER A 239 -4.95 -2.45 -6.81
C SER A 239 -3.84 -2.65 -7.82
N PHE A 240 -3.01 -1.63 -7.97
CA PHE A 240 -1.84 -1.62 -8.83
C PHE A 240 -0.67 -0.94 -8.12
N ASP A 241 0.49 -1.58 -8.11
CA ASP A 241 1.72 -1.05 -7.54
C ASP A 241 2.85 -1.08 -8.57
N ILE A 242 3.61 0.01 -8.63
CA ILE A 242 4.90 0.10 -9.32
C ILE A 242 5.96 0.48 -8.29
N ASN A 243 6.97 -0.36 -8.13
CA ASN A 243 8.10 -0.06 -7.26
C ASN A 243 9.36 0.09 -8.08
N PHE A 244 9.91 1.30 -8.15
CA PHE A 244 11.23 1.54 -8.70
C PHE A 244 12.26 1.53 -7.56
N SER A 245 13.42 0.90 -7.75
CA SER A 245 14.53 1.07 -6.82
C SER A 245 15.88 1.09 -7.53
N THR A 246 16.81 1.86 -6.98
CA THR A 246 18.21 1.90 -7.41
C THR A 246 19.10 1.63 -6.20
N GLU A 247 20.00 0.66 -6.35
CA GLU A 247 20.96 0.24 -5.34
C GLU A 247 22.36 0.67 -5.77
N ILE A 248 23.05 1.36 -4.86
CA ILE A 248 24.44 1.79 -4.98
C ILE A 248 25.26 0.92 -4.04
N ARG A 249 26.09 0.05 -4.62
CA ARG A 249 26.97 -0.83 -3.84
C ARG A 249 28.21 -0.06 -3.43
N MET A 250 28.47 0.05 -2.12
CA MET A 250 29.68 0.69 -1.61
C MET A 250 30.82 -0.34 -1.47
N ASN A 251 30.49 -1.54 -1.00
CA ASN A 251 31.36 -2.71 -0.94
C ASN A 251 30.52 -3.99 -0.86
N GLU A 252 31.15 -5.15 -0.66
CA GLU A 252 30.47 -6.45 -0.54
C GLU A 252 29.48 -6.54 0.64
N ARG A 253 29.65 -5.70 1.65
CA ARG A 253 28.86 -5.72 2.89
C ARG A 253 27.83 -4.63 2.99
N LEU A 254 28.04 -3.50 2.33
CA LEU A 254 27.21 -2.32 2.50
C LEU A 254 26.76 -1.79 1.15
N SER A 255 25.44 -1.60 1.04
CA SER A 255 24.80 -0.93 -0.08
C SER A 255 23.85 0.14 0.44
N LEU A 256 23.49 1.08 -0.44
CA LEU A 256 22.45 2.06 -0.20
C LEU A 256 21.40 1.94 -1.29
N VAL A 257 20.13 1.84 -0.90
CA VAL A 257 19.00 1.65 -1.83
C VAL A 257 18.05 2.81 -1.71
N PHE A 258 17.74 3.41 -2.85
CA PHE A 258 16.70 4.42 -3.01
C PHE A 258 15.50 3.78 -3.68
N GLY A 259 14.35 3.81 -3.02
CA GLY A 259 13.09 3.25 -3.49
C GLY A 259 12.04 4.33 -3.76
N LEU A 260 11.24 4.14 -4.79
CA LEU A 260 10.07 4.94 -5.13
C LEU A 260 8.89 4.01 -5.42
N PRO A 261 8.20 3.49 -4.38
CA PRO A 261 6.89 2.86 -4.53
C PRO A 261 5.82 3.88 -4.96
N VAL A 262 4.99 3.48 -5.93
CA VAL A 262 3.81 4.21 -6.39
C VAL A 262 2.66 3.22 -6.43
N GLY A 263 1.60 3.51 -5.69
CA GLY A 263 0.39 2.69 -5.61
C GLY A 263 -0.83 3.44 -6.14
N TYR A 264 -1.72 2.72 -6.79
CA TYR A 264 -3.05 3.17 -7.15
C TYR A 264 -4.03 2.04 -6.84
N HIS A 265 -5.17 2.36 -6.25
CA HIS A 265 -6.24 1.38 -6.09
C HIS A 265 -7.60 2.04 -6.16
N THR A 266 -8.59 1.22 -6.51
CA THR A 266 -9.99 1.58 -6.59
C THR A 266 -10.79 0.73 -5.62
N ILE A 267 -11.65 1.32 -4.81
CA ILE A 267 -12.60 0.60 -3.95
C ILE A 267 -13.98 1.19 -4.19
N GLU A 268 -14.90 0.39 -4.71
CA GLU A 268 -16.27 0.83 -5.07
C GLU A 268 -16.29 2.12 -5.92
N GLY A 269 -15.32 2.23 -6.83
CA GLY A 269 -15.17 3.36 -7.75
C GLY A 269 -14.37 4.55 -7.22
N ALA A 270 -14.03 4.59 -5.93
CA ALA A 270 -13.19 5.63 -5.36
C ALA A 270 -11.71 5.39 -5.65
N ASP A 271 -11.03 6.45 -6.08
CA ASP A 271 -9.63 6.43 -6.47
C ASP A 271 -8.71 6.81 -5.30
N VAL A 272 -7.69 6.00 -5.07
CA VAL A 272 -6.69 6.24 -4.02
C VAL A 272 -5.28 6.18 -4.62
N PHE A 273 -4.49 7.22 -4.38
CA PHE A 273 -3.12 7.34 -4.85
C PHE A 273 -2.13 7.32 -3.69
N ASN A 274 -1.06 6.54 -3.83
CA ASN A 274 0.02 6.41 -2.86
C ASN A 274 1.36 6.65 -3.55
N VAL A 275 2.26 7.39 -2.90
CA VAL A 275 3.64 7.56 -3.34
C VAL A 275 4.55 7.56 -2.12
N GLY A 276 5.65 6.82 -2.19
CA GLY A 276 6.64 6.76 -1.11
C GLY A 276 8.05 6.96 -1.62
N LEU A 277 8.93 7.43 -0.74
CA LEU A 277 10.37 7.46 -0.93
C LEU A 277 11.02 6.64 0.20
N HIS A 278 11.84 5.67 -0.18
CA HIS A 278 12.57 4.82 0.76
C HIS A 278 14.07 5.03 0.65
N VAL A 279 14.74 5.05 1.80
CA VAL A 279 16.20 4.99 1.90
C VAL A 279 16.55 3.86 2.86
N ASP A 280 17.10 2.79 2.30
CA ASP A 280 17.43 1.57 3.03
C ASP A 280 18.91 1.23 2.87
N ALA A 281 19.53 0.68 3.91
CA ALA A 281 20.96 0.36 3.92
C ALA A 281 21.19 -1.13 4.21
N PRO A 282 21.19 -2.01 3.19
CA PRO A 282 21.48 -3.43 3.39
C PRO A 282 22.91 -3.65 3.89
N ILE A 283 23.03 -4.37 5.01
CA ILE A 283 24.28 -4.75 5.65
C ILE A 283 24.41 -6.28 5.66
N ASN A 284 25.33 -6.82 4.88
CA ASN A 284 25.63 -8.26 4.88
C ASN A 284 26.57 -8.60 6.05
N ILE A 285 26.00 -9.26 7.05
CA ILE A 285 26.71 -9.77 8.22
C ILE A 285 27.50 -11.03 7.84
N MET A 286 26.84 -11.95 7.12
CA MET A 286 27.45 -13.18 6.61
C MET A 286 27.27 -13.25 5.09
N LEU A 287 28.36 -13.60 4.40
CA LEU A 287 28.40 -13.79 2.96
C LEU A 287 28.57 -15.28 2.66
N ILE A 288 28.00 -15.72 1.54
CA ILE A 288 28.24 -17.06 1.01
C ILE A 288 29.61 -17.07 0.34
N GLU A 289 30.46 -18.03 0.70
CA GLU A 289 31.74 -18.25 0.04
C GLU A 289 31.55 -18.58 -1.44
N GLU A 290 32.47 -18.11 -2.28
CA GLU A 290 32.34 -18.22 -3.74
C GLU A 290 32.23 -19.69 -4.21
N ASP A 291 33.12 -20.55 -3.77
CA ASP A 291 33.15 -21.93 -4.25
C ASP A 291 32.22 -22.89 -3.52
N ALA A 292 31.36 -22.39 -2.62
CA ALA A 292 30.58 -23.24 -1.75
C ALA A 292 29.30 -23.77 -2.43
N LYS A 293 29.18 -25.10 -2.51
CA LYS A 293 27.93 -25.79 -2.91
C LYS A 293 26.78 -25.60 -1.93
N GLN A 294 27.12 -25.16 -0.71
CA GLN A 294 26.20 -24.86 0.37
C GLN A 294 26.66 -23.60 1.08
N GLY A 295 25.76 -22.70 1.43
CA GLY A 295 26.16 -21.43 2.01
C GLY A 295 25.03 -20.77 2.80
N LEU A 296 25.42 -20.01 3.82
CA LEU A 296 24.51 -19.21 4.63
C LEU A 296 24.88 -17.74 4.44
N SER A 297 23.92 -16.92 4.04
CA SER A 297 24.05 -15.47 4.10
C SER A 297 23.06 -14.89 5.10
N TRP A 298 23.47 -13.80 5.74
CA TRP A 298 22.64 -13.05 6.66
C TRP A 298 22.78 -11.56 6.38
N THR A 299 21.65 -10.93 6.10
CA THR A 299 21.56 -9.50 5.80
C THR A 299 20.61 -8.82 6.79
N VAL A 300 21.01 -7.65 7.26
CA VAL A 300 20.19 -6.74 8.06
C VAL A 300 20.08 -5.42 7.32
N THR A 301 18.85 -4.95 7.13
CA THR A 301 18.54 -3.74 6.37
C THR A 301 17.74 -2.79 7.25
N PRO A 302 18.39 -1.87 7.98
CA PRO A 302 17.71 -0.69 8.50
C PRO A 302 17.26 0.21 7.34
N GLY A 303 16.18 0.94 7.56
CA GLY A 303 15.71 1.91 6.58
C GLY A 303 14.71 2.90 7.17
N VAL A 304 14.51 3.96 6.41
CA VAL A 304 13.50 4.99 6.66
C VAL A 304 12.68 5.23 5.39
N SER A 305 11.44 5.67 5.52
CA SER A 305 10.63 6.13 4.40
C SER A 305 9.82 7.37 4.75
N ALA A 306 9.39 8.07 3.70
CA ALA A 306 8.36 9.10 3.76
C ALA A 306 7.34 8.82 2.65
N GLU A 307 6.06 8.88 2.97
CA GLU A 307 4.96 8.52 2.08
C GLU A 307 3.87 9.57 2.11
N ALA A 308 3.13 9.66 1.00
CA ALA A 308 1.94 10.45 0.88
C ALA A 308 0.84 9.58 0.28
N VAL A 309 -0.33 9.63 0.89
CA VAL A 309 -1.57 9.02 0.41
C VAL A 309 -2.62 10.10 0.26
N ALA A 310 -3.41 10.04 -0.82
CA ALA A 310 -4.51 10.95 -1.04
C ALA A 310 -5.62 10.28 -1.84
N SER A 311 -6.86 10.61 -1.46
CA SER A 311 -8.05 10.28 -2.21
C SER A 311 -9.06 11.42 -2.06
N TYR A 312 -9.48 11.98 -3.19
CA TYR A 312 -10.54 12.98 -3.20
C TYR A 312 -11.87 12.36 -2.78
N ASP A 313 -12.15 11.16 -3.27
CA ASP A 313 -13.38 10.43 -3.02
C ASP A 313 -13.51 10.08 -1.53
N PHE A 314 -12.46 9.54 -0.89
CA PHE A 314 -12.49 9.30 0.55
C PHE A 314 -12.49 10.58 1.41
N ALA A 315 -12.30 11.75 0.81
CA ALA A 315 -12.02 13.01 1.50
C ALA A 315 -10.91 12.85 2.57
N ALA A 316 -9.93 11.98 2.28
CA ALA A 316 -8.91 11.58 3.22
C ALA A 316 -7.54 11.52 2.54
N GLY A 317 -6.51 11.67 3.36
CA GLY A 317 -5.14 11.59 2.93
C GLY A 317 -4.20 11.91 4.08
N GLY A 318 -2.92 11.94 3.78
CA GLY A 318 -1.92 12.34 4.75
C GLY A 318 -0.53 11.98 4.32
N THR A 319 0.42 12.47 5.10
CA THR A 319 1.83 12.11 4.98
C THR A 319 2.23 11.23 6.15
N LEU A 320 3.01 10.20 5.84
CA LEU A 320 3.52 9.24 6.81
C LEU A 320 5.04 9.22 6.74
N TYR A 321 5.68 8.94 7.86
CA TYR A 321 7.07 8.49 7.85
C TYR A 321 7.18 7.14 8.55
N SER A 322 8.12 6.34 8.09
CA SER A 322 8.41 5.06 8.72
C SER A 322 9.88 4.90 9.04
N ILE A 323 10.15 4.18 10.12
CA ILE A 323 11.46 3.62 10.40
C ILE A 323 11.33 2.12 10.61
N GLY A 324 12.35 1.35 10.22
CA GLY A 324 12.29 -0.08 10.49
C GLY A 324 13.53 -0.83 10.11
N VAL A 325 13.48 -2.13 10.39
CA VAL A 325 14.56 -3.06 10.13
C VAL A 325 14.01 -4.35 9.55
N THR A 326 14.65 -4.81 8.48
CA THR A 326 14.41 -6.13 7.89
C THR A 326 15.63 -7.01 8.08
N ASN A 327 15.41 -8.25 8.48
CA ASN A 327 16.43 -9.27 8.63
C ASN A 327 16.09 -10.43 7.71
N ALA A 328 17.08 -10.91 6.96
CA ALA A 328 16.93 -12.02 6.04
C ALA A 328 18.08 -13.00 6.19
N ILE A 329 17.72 -14.28 6.35
CA ILE A 329 18.64 -15.41 6.34
C ILE A 329 18.36 -16.20 5.07
N ARG A 330 19.41 -16.43 4.29
CA ARG A 330 19.35 -17.27 3.09
C ARG A 330 20.28 -18.46 3.25
N TYR A 331 19.79 -19.63 2.89
CA TYR A 331 20.54 -20.86 2.85
C TYR A 331 20.47 -21.48 1.46
N ASP A 332 21.61 -21.63 0.82
CA ASP A 332 21.75 -22.30 -0.46
C ASP A 332 22.21 -23.74 -0.26
N TYR A 333 21.58 -24.66 -0.98
CA TYR A 333 21.93 -26.09 -1.01
C TYR A 333 21.69 -26.65 -2.41
N ASP A 334 22.77 -26.82 -3.18
CA ASP A 334 22.73 -27.30 -4.57
C ASP A 334 21.77 -26.46 -5.44
N LYS A 335 20.64 -27.05 -5.87
CA LYS A 335 19.60 -26.38 -6.68
C LYS A 335 18.56 -25.64 -5.86
N PHE A 336 18.57 -25.81 -4.54
CA PHE A 336 17.61 -25.19 -3.63
C PHE A 336 18.19 -23.95 -2.98
N THR A 337 17.35 -22.92 -2.86
CA THR A 337 17.60 -21.75 -2.03
C THR A 337 16.42 -21.58 -1.09
N PHE A 338 16.69 -21.46 0.21
CA PHE A 338 15.71 -21.20 1.25
C PHE A 338 15.96 -19.82 1.83
N ILE A 339 14.90 -19.05 2.02
CA ILE A 339 14.95 -17.72 2.61
C ILE A 339 13.96 -17.68 3.77
N ALA A 340 14.40 -17.18 4.91
CA ALA A 340 13.56 -16.80 6.04
C ALA A 340 13.82 -15.32 6.35
N ALA A 341 12.76 -14.57 6.59
CA ALA A 341 12.84 -13.14 6.82
C ALA A 341 11.90 -12.68 7.93
N GLN A 342 12.32 -11.63 8.63
CA GLN A 342 11.53 -10.94 9.64
C GLN A 342 11.71 -9.43 9.47
N GLN A 343 10.67 -8.65 9.76
CA GLN A 343 10.70 -7.19 9.72
C GLN A 343 9.86 -6.62 10.84
N ILE A 344 10.33 -5.52 11.42
CA ILE A 344 9.51 -4.63 12.24
C ILE A 344 9.62 -3.21 11.66
N THR A 345 8.48 -2.54 11.53
CA THR A 345 8.37 -1.15 11.07
C THR A 345 7.46 -0.37 11.98
N LEU A 346 7.83 0.87 12.28
CA LEU A 346 7.04 1.85 12.98
C LEU A 346 6.63 2.91 11.95
N HIS A 347 5.34 3.25 11.92
CA HIS A 347 4.74 4.24 11.02
C HIS A 347 4.06 5.30 11.87
N GLU A 348 4.31 6.56 11.55
CA GLU A 348 3.69 7.71 12.20
C GLU A 348 3.23 8.70 11.13
N SER A 349 2.07 9.31 11.34
CA SER A 349 1.61 10.42 10.49
C SER A 349 2.25 11.74 10.88
N THR A 350 2.29 12.65 9.91
CA THR A 350 2.65 14.05 10.16
C THR A 350 1.57 14.95 9.56
N GLU A 351 1.20 16.00 10.32
CA GLU A 351 0.28 17.04 9.87
C GLU A 351 0.80 17.68 8.58
N LEU A 352 -0.02 17.63 7.54
CA LEU A 352 0.22 18.33 6.29
C LEU A 352 -0.57 19.65 6.33
N ASP A 353 0.16 20.77 6.27
CA ASP A 353 -0.41 22.11 6.19
C ASP A 353 -0.41 22.56 4.71
N VAL A 354 -1.60 22.66 4.11
CA VAL A 354 -1.81 23.12 2.73
C VAL A 354 -2.75 24.32 2.74
N ASP A 355 -2.17 25.51 2.59
CA ASP A 355 -2.86 26.80 2.63
C ASP A 355 -3.59 27.06 3.96
N GLU A 356 -4.88 26.75 4.04
CA GLU A 356 -5.69 26.87 5.26
C GLU A 356 -6.16 25.51 5.80
N TYR A 357 -5.72 24.42 5.16
CA TYR A 357 -6.14 23.07 5.47
C TYR A 357 -5.04 22.31 6.21
N LYS A 358 -5.44 21.62 7.28
CA LYS A 358 -4.56 20.77 8.09
C LYS A 358 -5.08 19.35 8.07
N ILE A 359 -4.28 18.44 7.49
CA ILE A 359 -4.65 17.04 7.36
C ILE A 359 -3.64 16.18 8.12
N ASP A 360 -4.10 15.54 9.20
CA ASP A 360 -3.35 14.53 9.95
C ASP A 360 -4.23 13.28 10.09
N PRO A 361 -3.88 12.15 9.47
CA PRO A 361 -4.68 10.92 9.57
C PRO A 361 -4.55 10.20 10.92
N GLY A 362 -3.71 10.70 11.84
CA GLY A 362 -3.56 10.12 13.18
C GLY A 362 -3.07 8.68 13.19
N VAL A 363 -2.14 8.35 12.29
CA VAL A 363 -1.55 7.01 12.19
C VAL A 363 -0.42 6.88 13.21
N GLU A 364 -0.52 5.87 14.06
CA GLU A 364 0.55 5.38 14.92
C GLU A 364 0.50 3.85 14.88
N GLN A 365 1.31 3.24 14.01
CA GLN A 365 1.21 1.81 13.72
C GLN A 365 2.55 1.12 13.77
N GLN A 366 2.57 -0.07 14.38
CA GLN A 366 3.70 -0.98 14.27
C GLN A 366 3.29 -2.23 13.49
N ILE A 367 4.13 -2.65 12.54
CA ILE A 367 3.86 -3.82 11.71
C ILE A 367 5.02 -4.80 11.86
N LEU A 368 4.66 -6.03 12.26
CA LEU A 368 5.56 -7.18 12.27
C LEU A 368 5.28 -8.05 11.03
N LYS A 369 6.32 -8.38 10.28
CA LYS A 369 6.23 -9.36 9.18
C LYS A 369 7.18 -10.51 9.42
N LEU A 370 6.69 -11.73 9.23
CA LEU A 370 7.49 -12.96 9.24
C LEU A 370 7.20 -13.73 7.96
N GLY A 371 8.21 -14.25 7.29
CA GLY A 371 7.99 -14.92 6.02
C GLY A 371 9.14 -15.76 5.56
N GLY A 372 8.90 -16.49 4.49
CA GLY A 372 9.93 -17.31 3.87
C GLY A 372 9.58 -17.71 2.45
N LYS A 373 10.61 -18.15 1.73
CA LYS A 373 10.52 -18.57 0.34
C LYS A 373 11.48 -19.73 0.07
N ALA A 374 11.03 -20.71 -0.70
CA ALA A 374 11.86 -21.74 -1.28
C ALA A 374 11.95 -21.53 -2.79
N LEU A 375 13.15 -21.66 -3.35
CA LEU A 375 13.43 -21.54 -4.77
C LEU A 375 14.15 -22.79 -5.26
N TYR A 376 13.72 -23.33 -6.40
CA TYR A 376 14.34 -24.48 -7.05
C TYR A 376 14.81 -24.11 -8.46
N ARG A 377 16.13 -24.19 -8.69
CA ARG A 377 16.76 -23.95 -10.00
C ARG A 377 16.76 -25.23 -10.81
N PHE A 378 15.96 -25.28 -11.88
CA PHE A 378 15.91 -26.44 -12.77
C PHE A 378 16.85 -26.30 -13.98
N THR A 379 17.29 -25.08 -14.30
CA THR A 379 18.41 -24.79 -15.21
C THR A 379 19.28 -23.68 -14.62
N ASP A 380 20.41 -23.36 -15.26
CA ASP A 380 21.30 -22.27 -14.81
C ASP A 380 20.64 -20.89 -14.89
N GLY A 381 19.64 -20.72 -15.74
CA GLY A 381 18.96 -19.44 -15.96
C GLY A 381 17.47 -19.46 -15.61
N ALA A 382 16.95 -20.52 -15.00
CA ALA A 382 15.52 -20.62 -14.71
C ALA A 382 15.22 -21.35 -13.39
N ALA A 383 14.29 -20.77 -12.64
CA ALA A 383 13.86 -21.25 -11.34
C ALA A 383 12.35 -21.14 -11.15
N VAL A 384 11.82 -21.96 -10.25
CA VAL A 384 10.49 -21.80 -9.66
C VAL A 384 10.63 -21.43 -8.20
N TYR A 385 9.69 -20.66 -7.66
CA TYR A 385 9.66 -20.34 -6.23
C TYR A 385 8.26 -20.44 -5.65
N VAL A 386 8.19 -20.73 -4.35
CA VAL A 386 6.98 -20.71 -3.53
C VAL A 386 7.31 -20.09 -2.18
N GLY A 387 6.38 -19.37 -1.59
CA GLY A 387 6.61 -18.70 -0.31
C GLY A 387 5.35 -18.16 0.32
N GLY A 388 5.53 -17.50 1.45
CA GLY A 388 4.45 -16.86 2.19
C GLY A 388 4.99 -15.85 3.19
N THR A 389 4.15 -14.86 3.49
CA THR A 389 4.38 -13.91 4.58
C THR A 389 3.18 -13.92 5.51
N TRP A 390 3.41 -13.83 6.81
CA TRP A 390 2.42 -13.45 7.80
C TRP A 390 2.72 -12.03 8.25
N THR A 391 1.69 -11.19 8.30
CA THR A 391 1.77 -9.78 8.68
C THR A 391 0.84 -9.55 9.85
N ASP A 392 1.33 -8.84 10.87
CA ASP A 392 0.62 -8.53 12.10
C ASP A 392 0.69 -7.02 12.36
N PHE A 393 -0.49 -6.43 12.56
CA PHE A 393 -0.65 -5.06 13.02
C PHE A 393 -0.63 -5.10 14.55
N LEU A 394 0.40 -4.52 15.16
CA LEU A 394 0.60 -4.61 16.62
C LEU A 394 -0.24 -3.59 17.39
N GLU A 395 -0.62 -2.49 16.73
CA GLU A 395 -1.67 -1.58 17.20
C GLU A 395 -3.00 -1.96 16.54
N LYS A 396 -4.10 -1.34 17.00
CA LYS A 396 -5.44 -1.66 16.51
C LYS A 396 -5.57 -1.41 15.01
N ALA A 397 -6.20 -2.34 14.33
CA ALA A 397 -6.41 -2.32 12.90
C ALA A 397 -7.75 -2.99 12.60
N ALA A 398 -8.39 -2.61 11.48
CA ALA A 398 -9.59 -3.29 11.02
C ALA A 398 -9.33 -4.77 10.71
N ILE A 399 -8.10 -5.08 10.27
CA ILE A 399 -7.61 -6.44 10.06
C ILE A 399 -6.36 -6.63 10.91
N ASP A 400 -6.48 -7.37 12.02
CA ASP A 400 -5.37 -7.61 12.95
C ASP A 400 -4.14 -8.22 12.26
N ASN A 401 -4.35 -9.19 11.38
CA ASN A 401 -3.28 -9.89 10.68
C ASN A 401 -3.75 -10.51 9.35
N TYR A 402 -2.80 -10.78 8.46
CA TYR A 402 -3.08 -11.44 7.18
C TYR A 402 -1.89 -12.27 6.67
N VAL A 403 -2.18 -13.20 5.76
CA VAL A 403 -1.19 -14.06 5.11
C VAL A 403 -1.11 -13.74 3.62
N THR A 404 0.11 -13.63 3.11
CA THR A 404 0.42 -13.37 1.70
C THR A 404 1.12 -14.58 1.06
N PRO A 405 0.41 -15.60 0.56
CA PRO A 405 1.02 -16.68 -0.21
C PRO A 405 1.50 -16.18 -1.58
N MET A 406 2.59 -16.78 -2.07
CA MET A 406 3.14 -16.47 -3.39
C MET A 406 3.76 -17.68 -4.07
N ALA A 407 3.72 -17.69 -5.39
CA ALA A 407 4.41 -18.67 -6.21
C ALA A 407 4.76 -18.05 -7.56
N GLY A 408 5.84 -18.49 -8.19
CA GLY A 408 6.21 -17.95 -9.48
C GLY A 408 7.40 -18.61 -10.12
N VAL A 409 7.83 -17.99 -11.21
CA VAL A 409 8.95 -18.39 -12.05
C VAL A 409 9.92 -17.23 -12.18
N MET A 410 11.21 -17.54 -12.27
CA MET A 410 12.27 -16.56 -12.41
C MET A 410 13.19 -17.00 -13.54
N TRP A 411 13.64 -16.03 -14.34
CA TRP A 411 14.64 -16.19 -15.37
C TRP A 411 15.82 -15.24 -15.11
N GLN A 412 17.01 -15.80 -15.13
CA GLN A 412 18.26 -15.06 -15.11
C GLN A 412 18.86 -15.09 -16.52
N LEU A 413 18.98 -13.90 -17.09
CA LEU A 413 19.56 -13.71 -18.42
C LEU A 413 21.09 -13.73 -18.33
N LYS A 414 21.75 -14.03 -19.46
CA LYS A 414 23.22 -14.13 -19.54
C LYS A 414 23.96 -12.84 -19.19
N ASN A 415 23.29 -11.69 -19.29
CA ASN A 415 23.82 -10.38 -18.90
C ASN A 415 23.59 -10.05 -17.40
N GLY A 416 23.11 -11.01 -16.61
CA GLY A 416 22.81 -10.84 -15.19
C GLY A 416 21.46 -10.17 -14.89
N ALA A 417 20.70 -9.79 -15.91
CA ALA A 417 19.34 -9.29 -15.71
C ALA A 417 18.41 -10.40 -15.22
N ASN A 418 17.49 -10.06 -14.32
CA ASN A 418 16.50 -11.00 -13.80
C ASN A 418 15.09 -10.56 -14.19
N ILE A 419 14.27 -11.53 -14.57
CA ILE A 419 12.85 -11.36 -14.82
C ILE A 419 12.11 -12.38 -13.95
N SER A 420 11.09 -11.99 -13.21
CA SER A 420 10.22 -12.95 -12.53
C SER A 420 8.76 -12.63 -12.75
N LEU A 421 7.95 -13.67 -12.93
CA LEU A 421 6.50 -13.60 -13.01
C LEU A 421 5.92 -14.52 -11.95
N GLY A 422 4.97 -14.04 -11.16
CA GLY A 422 4.35 -14.84 -10.11
C GLY A 422 2.93 -14.43 -9.78
N TYR A 423 2.28 -15.27 -9.00
CA TYR A 423 1.06 -15.01 -8.28
C TYR A 423 1.38 -14.50 -6.87
N GLU A 424 0.58 -13.58 -6.39
CA GLU A 424 0.56 -13.10 -5.01
C GLU A 424 -0.90 -12.80 -4.63
N GLY A 425 -1.29 -13.14 -3.41
CA GLY A 425 -2.58 -12.75 -2.85
C GLY A 425 -2.46 -12.46 -1.37
N ASP A 426 -3.34 -11.66 -0.81
CA ASP A 426 -3.37 -11.29 0.60
C ASP A 426 -4.69 -11.79 1.21
N PHE A 427 -4.66 -12.48 2.36
CA PHE A 427 -5.83 -13.10 2.99
C PHE A 427 -5.89 -12.77 4.48
N GLY A 428 -6.92 -12.06 4.89
CA GLY A 428 -7.21 -11.66 6.28
C GLY A 428 -8.67 -11.95 6.64
N ASP A 429 -9.09 -11.53 7.83
CA ASP A 429 -10.51 -11.58 8.19
C ASP A 429 -11.29 -10.56 7.34
N ASP A 430 -12.38 -11.01 6.72
CA ASP A 430 -13.18 -10.25 5.75
C ASP A 430 -12.33 -9.51 4.69
N TYR A 431 -11.19 -10.07 4.29
CA TYR A 431 -10.34 -9.48 3.25
C TYR A 431 -9.64 -10.55 2.43
N GLU A 432 -9.75 -10.43 1.11
CA GLU A 432 -8.98 -11.21 0.16
C GLU A 432 -8.54 -10.37 -1.05
N SER A 433 -7.32 -10.62 -1.52
CA SER A 433 -6.84 -10.08 -2.78
C SER A 433 -6.11 -11.15 -3.59
N HIS A 434 -6.23 -11.05 -4.91
CA HIS A 434 -5.62 -11.99 -5.84
C HIS A 434 -4.97 -11.24 -6.97
N GLY A 435 -3.73 -11.58 -7.30
CA GLY A 435 -3.06 -10.90 -8.40
C GLY A 435 -1.78 -11.52 -8.89
N GLY A 436 -1.15 -10.76 -9.78
CA GLY A 436 0.10 -11.12 -10.42
C GLY A 436 1.19 -10.11 -10.10
N ARG A 437 2.43 -10.60 -10.06
CA ARG A 437 3.62 -9.79 -9.91
C ARG A 437 4.59 -10.01 -11.07
N LEU A 438 5.15 -8.94 -11.58
CA LEU A 438 6.21 -8.93 -12.57
C LEU A 438 7.40 -8.11 -12.04
N THR A 439 8.57 -8.72 -11.96
CA THR A 439 9.81 -8.04 -11.54
C THR A 439 10.79 -8.02 -12.69
N PHE A 440 11.40 -6.86 -12.91
CA PHE A 440 12.57 -6.68 -13.77
C PHE A 440 13.72 -6.16 -12.93
N GLN A 441 14.91 -6.69 -13.18
CA GLN A 441 16.13 -6.22 -12.55
C GLN A 441 17.25 -6.14 -13.57
N LEU A 442 17.95 -5.01 -13.58
CA LEU A 442 18.99 -4.68 -14.53
C LEU A 442 20.27 -4.33 -13.78
N PRO A 443 21.37 -5.09 -13.95
CA PRO A 443 22.68 -4.70 -13.47
C PRO A 443 23.31 -3.68 -14.43
N PHE A 444 23.96 -2.64 -13.90
CA PHE A 444 24.69 -1.62 -14.66
C PHE A 444 26.10 -1.41 -14.11
#